data_AF-A0A9P0XB63-F1
#
_entry.id   AF-A0A9P0XB63-F1
#
_cell.length_a   1.000
_cell.length_b   1.000
_cell.length_c   1.000
_cell.angle_alpha   90.00
_cell.angle_beta   90.00
_cell.angle_gamma   90.00
#
_symmetry.space_group_name_H-M   'P 1'
#
loop_
_entity.id
_entity.type
_entity.pdbx_description
1 polymer ?
#
loop_
_entity_poly.entity_id
_entity_poly.type
_entity_poly.pdbx_seq_one_letter_code
_entity_poly.pdbx_strand_id
1 'polypeptide(L)'
;MVFNPAVTVRRIDVLIRILNGRKTHKLQPNFVRAYSDEGKVTIGNVSIAIRSPKNIEYVPRKYLTVETSELRNLSQSALRNLRWMMQKDLLGQDMFLLGRPGPSRRNVALQYLELTQRELEYVALSRDTTEADLKQRREIQNSTAKYFDQSAVRAATEGRILVIEGIEKAERNVLPVLNNLLENREMHLEDGRFLIPSSRYDKLLEEHGQEEISKWRLVRVDENFRVIALGLPVPRYTGQPLDPPLRSRFQGRDVSTVGFGVSKAFYVVLHFSQKLMFVLPGRDTLVAVLLHSSGALGNILSL
;
A
#
# COMPACT_ATOMS: atom_id res chain seq x y z
N MET A 1 23.81 -36.87 42.61
CA MET A 1 23.53 -36.85 41.15
C MET A 1 22.18 -36.20 40.94
N VAL A 2 22.13 -35.00 40.36
CA VAL A 2 20.87 -34.29 40.12
C VAL A 2 20.35 -34.69 38.74
N PHE A 3 19.19 -35.33 38.69
CA PHE A 3 18.52 -35.74 37.46
C PHE A 3 18.02 -34.48 36.73
N ASN A 4 18.53 -34.22 35.52
CA ASN A 4 18.13 -33.06 34.71
C ASN A 4 17.15 -33.49 33.60
N PRO A 5 15.83 -33.28 33.79
CA PRO A 5 14.80 -33.77 32.87
C PRO A 5 14.88 -33.13 31.48
N ALA A 6 15.51 -31.96 31.33
CA ALA A 6 15.62 -31.26 30.05
C ALA A 6 16.56 -31.96 29.05
N VAL A 7 17.55 -32.72 29.54
CA VAL A 7 18.50 -33.45 28.68
C VAL A 7 17.85 -34.73 28.14
N THR A 8 17.03 -35.38 28.96
CA THR A 8 16.30 -36.61 28.59
C THR A 8 15.22 -36.33 27.55
N VAL A 9 14.47 -35.24 27.70
CA VAL A 9 13.42 -34.84 26.74
C VAL A 9 14.00 -34.50 25.36
N ARG A 10 15.17 -33.81 25.32
CA ARG A 10 15.85 -33.50 24.06
C ARG A 10 16.35 -34.74 23.31
N ARG A 11 16.78 -35.78 24.03
CA ARG A 11 17.21 -37.05 23.42
C ARG A 11 16.03 -37.82 22.84
N ILE A 12 14.86 -37.73 23.48
CA ILE A 12 13.61 -38.34 23.01
C ILE A 12 13.11 -37.65 21.73
N ASP A 13 13.12 -36.32 21.67
CA ASP A 13 12.69 -35.57 20.47
C ASP A 13 13.57 -35.83 19.23
N VAL A 14 14.87 -35.98 19.43
CA VAL A 14 15.81 -36.32 18.34
C VAL A 14 15.55 -37.73 17.84
N LEU A 15 15.29 -38.69 18.74
CA LEU A 15 14.91 -40.06 18.37
C LEU A 15 13.57 -40.10 17.62
N ILE A 16 12.57 -39.34 18.04
CA ILE A 16 11.27 -39.22 17.37
C ILE A 16 11.43 -38.66 15.94
N ARG A 17 12.32 -37.68 15.74
CA ARG A 17 12.64 -37.13 14.41
C ARG A 17 13.36 -38.11 13.49
N ILE A 18 14.23 -38.96 14.04
CA ILE A 18 14.95 -39.99 13.29
C ILE A 18 14.01 -41.15 12.92
N LEU A 19 13.12 -41.54 13.83
CA LEU A 19 12.15 -42.62 13.64
C LEU A 19 11.01 -42.23 12.68
N ASN A 20 10.58 -40.97 12.66
CA ASN A 20 9.45 -40.50 11.82
C ASN A 20 9.87 -40.10 10.38
N GLY A 21 10.83 -40.82 9.78
CA GLY A 21 11.25 -40.79 8.37
C GLY A 21 10.71 -39.67 7.47
N ARG A 22 11.61 -38.83 6.93
CA ARG A 22 11.33 -37.72 5.98
C ARG A 22 10.27 -38.08 4.93
N LYS A 23 9.02 -37.66 5.13
CA LYS A 23 8.00 -37.65 4.06
C LYS A 23 8.18 -36.40 3.22
N THR A 24 8.77 -36.57 2.04
CA THR A 24 8.82 -35.56 0.97
C THR A 24 7.45 -35.44 0.32
N HIS A 25 6.62 -34.52 0.81
CA HIS A 25 5.37 -34.20 0.12
C HIS A 25 5.69 -33.31 -1.09
N LYS A 26 5.59 -33.89 -2.30
CA LYS A 26 5.57 -33.17 -3.58
C LYS A 26 4.42 -32.17 -3.55
N LEU A 27 4.73 -30.88 -3.50
CA LEU A 27 3.76 -29.79 -3.64
C LEU A 27 3.41 -29.65 -5.13
N GLN A 28 2.19 -30.02 -5.49
CA GLN A 28 1.58 -29.52 -6.73
C GLN A 28 1.09 -28.07 -6.50
N PRO A 29 1.21 -27.18 -7.49
CA PRO A 29 0.72 -25.82 -7.36
C PRO A 29 -0.80 -25.83 -7.49
N ASN A 30 -1.50 -25.80 -6.36
CA ASN A 30 -2.92 -25.43 -6.35
C ASN A 30 -3.03 -23.92 -6.44
N PHE A 31 -3.30 -23.43 -7.65
CA PHE A 31 -3.68 -22.04 -7.89
C PHE A 31 -5.08 -21.81 -7.32
N VAL A 32 -5.17 -21.26 -6.12
CA VAL A 32 -6.42 -20.72 -5.60
C VAL A 32 -6.18 -19.27 -5.21
N ARG A 33 -6.58 -18.38 -6.11
CA ARG A 33 -6.64 -16.93 -5.92
C ARG A 33 -7.64 -16.62 -4.81
N ALA A 34 -7.17 -16.03 -3.72
CA ALA A 34 -8.02 -15.49 -2.67
C ALA A 34 -8.59 -14.14 -3.12
N TYR A 35 -9.69 -14.17 -3.85
CA TYR A 35 -10.59 -13.03 -4.01
C TYR A 35 -11.96 -13.48 -3.51
N SER A 36 -12.55 -12.77 -2.55
CA SER A 36 -13.98 -12.86 -2.31
C SER A 36 -14.71 -12.36 -3.55
N ASP A 37 -15.82 -13.00 -3.94
CA ASP A 37 -16.65 -12.60 -5.09
C ASP A 37 -17.13 -11.14 -5.05
N GLU A 38 -17.05 -10.46 -3.90
CA GLU A 38 -17.50 -9.08 -3.74
C GLU A 38 -16.44 -7.99 -3.98
N GLY A 39 -15.19 -8.37 -4.30
CA GLY A 39 -14.14 -7.39 -4.65
C GLY A 39 -14.03 -6.21 -3.67
N LYS A 40 -14.17 -6.44 -2.35
CA LYS A 40 -14.22 -5.38 -1.34
C LYS A 40 -13.44 -5.78 -0.10
N VAL A 41 -12.60 -4.89 0.41
CA VAL A 41 -11.87 -5.07 1.67
C VAL A 41 -12.53 -4.25 2.76
N THR A 42 -12.75 -4.84 3.93
CA THR A 42 -13.23 -4.12 5.12
C THR A 42 -12.25 -4.25 6.28
N ILE A 43 -11.93 -3.11 6.91
CA ILE A 43 -11.16 -3.06 8.17
C ILE A 43 -11.98 -2.29 9.21
N GLY A 44 -12.48 -2.99 10.22
CA GLY A 44 -13.42 -2.43 11.20
C GLY A 44 -14.69 -1.95 10.51
N ASN A 45 -14.94 -0.63 10.55
CA ASN A 45 -16.13 0.01 9.97
C ASN A 45 -15.87 0.69 8.61
N VAL A 46 -14.70 0.48 8.00
CA VAL A 46 -14.30 1.15 6.76
C VAL A 46 -14.13 0.09 5.69
N SER A 47 -14.70 0.33 4.53
CA SER A 47 -14.59 -0.59 3.40
C SER A 47 -14.25 0.10 2.11
N ILE A 48 -13.41 -0.53 1.29
CA ILE A 48 -13.00 -0.04 -0.02
C ILE A 48 -13.21 -1.13 -1.07
N ALA A 49 -13.72 -0.75 -2.23
CA ALA A 49 -13.81 -1.66 -3.38
C ALA A 49 -12.41 -1.86 -3.98
N ILE A 50 -12.02 -3.13 -4.12
CA ILE A 50 -10.83 -3.58 -4.83
C ILE A 50 -11.07 -3.38 -6.31
N ARG A 51 -10.10 -2.77 -6.97
CA ARG A 51 -10.09 -2.63 -8.42
C ARG A 51 -9.11 -3.62 -9.01
N SER A 52 -9.45 -4.18 -10.16
CA SER A 52 -8.50 -5.00 -10.90
C SER A 52 -7.36 -4.12 -11.42
N PRO A 53 -6.09 -4.41 -11.07
CA PRO A 53 -4.95 -3.66 -11.60
C PRO A 53 -4.82 -3.90 -13.11
N LYS A 54 -4.38 -2.89 -13.86
CA LYS A 54 -4.07 -3.03 -15.29
C LYS A 54 -2.84 -3.94 -15.46
N ASN A 55 -1.82 -3.68 -14.64
CA ASN A 55 -0.52 -4.31 -14.66
C ASN A 55 -0.19 -4.89 -13.28
N ILE A 56 -0.28 -6.21 -13.17
CA ILE A 56 -0.19 -6.92 -11.89
C ILE A 56 1.24 -6.84 -11.29
N GLU A 57 2.25 -6.65 -12.14
CA GLU A 57 3.66 -6.52 -11.75
C GLU A 57 3.95 -5.26 -10.92
N TYR A 58 3.10 -4.23 -11.02
CA TYR A 58 3.21 -3.02 -10.19
C TYR A 58 2.50 -3.15 -8.85
N VAL A 59 1.81 -4.26 -8.57
CA VAL A 59 1.19 -4.48 -7.26
C VAL A 59 2.19 -5.20 -6.35
N PRO A 60 2.51 -4.63 -5.16
CA PRO A 60 3.37 -5.29 -4.19
C PRO A 60 2.85 -6.67 -3.78
N ARG A 61 3.76 -7.62 -3.54
CA ARG A 61 3.42 -8.99 -3.12
C ARG A 61 4.27 -9.41 -1.94
N LYS A 62 3.74 -10.35 -1.12
CA LYS A 62 4.43 -10.98 0.02
C LYS A 62 4.60 -10.07 1.24
N TYR A 63 3.83 -9.00 1.35
CA TYR A 63 3.79 -8.13 2.53
C TYR A 63 2.67 -8.54 3.51
N LEU A 64 1.66 -9.26 3.03
CA LEU A 64 0.61 -9.89 3.83
C LEU A 64 0.87 -11.40 3.93
N THR A 65 0.84 -11.93 5.16
CA THR A 65 0.82 -13.38 5.39
C THR A 65 -0.65 -13.79 5.55
N VAL A 66 -1.20 -14.51 4.58
CA VAL A 66 -2.59 -14.97 4.62
C VAL A 66 -2.56 -16.47 4.88
N GLU A 67 -3.17 -16.90 5.99
CA GLU A 67 -3.47 -18.32 6.25
C GLU A 67 -4.99 -18.47 6.31
N THR A 68 -5.55 -19.38 5.49
CA THR A 68 -6.94 -19.83 5.63
C THR A 68 -7.98 -18.70 5.59
N SER A 69 -7.89 -17.81 4.60
CA SER A 69 -8.89 -16.75 4.34
C SER A 69 -9.01 -15.65 5.40
N GLU A 70 -8.18 -15.69 6.45
CA GLU A 70 -8.06 -14.63 7.46
C GLU A 70 -6.63 -14.05 7.44
N LEU A 71 -6.51 -12.74 7.68
CA LEU A 71 -5.23 -12.06 7.85
C LEU A 71 -4.58 -12.46 9.19
N ARG A 72 -4.02 -13.67 9.26
CA ARG A 72 -3.22 -14.05 10.43
C ARG A 72 -1.92 -13.23 10.44
N ASN A 73 -1.61 -12.67 11.60
CA ASN A 73 -0.36 -11.99 11.97
C ASN A 73 -0.21 -10.51 11.63
N LEU A 74 -1.29 -9.77 11.34
CA LEU A 74 -1.22 -8.31 11.42
C LEU A 74 -1.37 -7.84 12.87
N SER A 75 -0.37 -7.09 13.36
CA SER A 75 -0.48 -6.43 14.66
C SER A 75 -1.67 -5.46 14.67
N GLN A 76 -2.31 -5.28 15.82
CA GLN A 76 -3.39 -4.29 15.97
C GLN A 76 -2.96 -2.87 15.58
N SER A 77 -1.67 -2.53 15.78
CA SER A 77 -1.10 -1.27 15.31
C SER A 77 -1.11 -1.17 13.79
N ALA A 78 -0.70 -2.25 13.09
CA ALA A 78 -0.76 -2.31 11.63
C ALA A 78 -2.20 -2.17 11.12
N LEU A 79 -3.17 -2.90 11.70
CA LEU A 79 -4.58 -2.78 11.33
C LEU A 79 -5.14 -1.36 11.55
N ARG A 80 -4.76 -0.70 12.64
CA ARG A 80 -5.16 0.71 12.88
C ARG A 80 -4.58 1.66 11.84
N ASN A 81 -3.35 1.43 11.40
CA ASN A 81 -2.73 2.24 10.34
C ASN A 81 -3.36 1.95 8.98
N LEU A 82 -3.58 0.69 8.63
CA LEU A 82 -4.24 0.29 7.37
C LEU A 82 -5.68 0.82 7.30
N ARG A 83 -6.45 0.76 8.40
CA ARG A 83 -7.78 1.38 8.49
C ARG A 83 -7.73 2.88 8.25
N TRP A 84 -6.78 3.56 8.90
CA TRP A 84 -6.61 5.00 8.73
C TRP A 84 -6.24 5.35 7.28
N MET A 85 -5.34 4.58 6.65
CA MET A 85 -4.97 4.76 5.25
C MET A 85 -6.17 4.57 4.32
N MET A 86 -6.98 3.53 4.55
CA MET A 86 -8.20 3.28 3.79
C MET A 86 -9.20 4.44 3.90
N GLN A 87 -9.37 5.01 5.10
CA GLN A 87 -10.22 6.20 5.29
C GLN A 87 -9.72 7.40 4.48
N LYS A 88 -8.40 7.62 4.46
CA LYS A 88 -7.80 8.76 3.74
C LYS A 88 -7.87 8.59 2.24
N ASP A 89 -7.67 7.37 1.73
CA ASP A 89 -7.79 7.07 0.31
C ASP A 89 -9.23 7.31 -0.19
N LEU A 90 -10.25 6.85 0.56
CA LEU A 90 -11.66 7.10 0.24
C LEU A 90 -12.02 8.59 0.21
N LEU A 91 -11.38 9.41 1.06
CA LEU A 91 -11.55 10.86 1.08
C LEU A 91 -10.74 11.59 0.00
N GLY A 92 -9.94 10.86 -0.77
CA GLY A 92 -9.08 11.44 -1.80
C GLY A 92 -7.84 12.17 -1.27
N GLN A 93 -7.44 11.91 -0.03
CA GLN A 93 -6.37 12.65 0.66
C GLN A 93 -5.02 11.95 0.55
N ASP A 94 -3.96 12.73 0.27
CA ASP A 94 -2.59 12.23 0.28
C ASP A 94 -2.09 11.98 1.71
N MET A 95 -1.27 10.95 1.87
CA MET A 95 -0.88 10.41 3.17
C MET A 95 0.59 10.65 3.46
N PHE A 96 0.93 10.94 4.72
CA PHE A 96 2.31 11.02 5.18
C PHE A 96 2.53 10.12 6.39
N LEU A 97 3.24 9.01 6.17
CA LEU A 97 3.60 8.06 7.21
C LEU A 97 4.93 8.49 7.84
N LEU A 98 4.86 8.88 9.10
CA LEU A 98 5.97 9.25 9.96
C LEU A 98 6.36 8.07 10.85
N GLY A 99 7.59 8.04 11.34
CA GLY A 99 8.03 6.95 12.22
C GLY A 99 9.54 6.90 12.42
N ARG A 100 10.02 5.85 13.08
CA ARG A 100 11.47 5.64 13.27
C ARG A 100 12.11 5.19 11.95
N PRO A 101 13.42 5.46 11.72
CA PRO A 101 14.15 4.84 10.62
C PRO A 101 13.97 3.33 10.64
N GLY A 102 13.69 2.75 9.47
CA GLY A 102 13.47 1.32 9.32
C GLY A 102 12.37 0.98 8.31
N PRO A 103 12.14 -0.32 8.09
CA PRO A 103 11.23 -0.79 7.04
C PRO A 103 9.76 -0.63 7.41
N SER A 104 9.40 -0.40 8.68
CA SER A 104 8.01 -0.53 9.14
C SER A 104 7.01 0.38 8.43
N ARG A 105 7.35 1.66 8.17
CA ARG A 105 6.48 2.56 7.40
C ARG A 105 6.25 2.06 5.98
N ARG A 106 7.34 1.67 5.32
CA ARG A 106 7.31 1.13 3.96
C ARG A 106 6.49 -0.15 3.93
N ASN A 107 6.69 -1.05 4.88
CA ASN A 107 5.92 -2.29 4.99
C ASN A 107 4.43 -2.00 5.14
N VAL A 108 4.01 -1.06 6.00
CA VAL A 108 2.58 -0.71 6.12
C VAL A 108 2.03 -0.14 4.81
N ALA A 109 2.79 0.71 4.12
CA ALA A 109 2.37 1.23 2.81
C ALA A 109 2.21 0.12 1.77
N LEU A 110 3.18 -0.78 1.67
CA LEU A 110 3.14 -1.89 0.71
C LEU A 110 2.08 -2.94 1.07
N GLN A 111 1.83 -3.17 2.36
CA GLN A 111 0.71 -3.97 2.85
C GLN A 111 -0.64 -3.38 2.44
N TYR A 112 -0.80 -2.05 2.51
CA TYR A 112 -2.02 -1.39 2.06
C TYR A 112 -2.26 -1.57 0.56
N LEU A 113 -1.20 -1.43 -0.26
CA LEU A 113 -1.28 -1.58 -1.70
C LEU A 113 -1.55 -3.03 -2.13
N GLU A 114 -0.91 -4.00 -1.47
CA GLU A 114 -1.21 -5.42 -1.67
C GLU A 114 -2.66 -5.73 -1.28
N LEU A 115 -3.15 -5.17 -0.17
CA LEU A 115 -4.52 -5.40 0.29
C LEU A 115 -5.56 -4.83 -0.68
N THR A 116 -5.32 -3.64 -1.21
CA THR A 116 -6.26 -2.91 -2.10
C THR A 116 -6.03 -3.20 -3.58
N GLN A 117 -5.03 -4.02 -3.92
CA GLN A 117 -4.59 -4.34 -5.29
C GLN A 117 -4.28 -3.10 -6.12
N ARG A 118 -3.65 -2.11 -5.49
CA ARG A 118 -3.28 -0.86 -6.15
C ARG A 118 -1.87 -0.91 -6.70
N GLU A 119 -1.71 -0.40 -7.91
CA GLU A 119 -0.41 -0.28 -8.56
C GLU A 119 0.46 0.76 -7.87
N LEU A 120 1.76 0.47 -7.78
CA LEU A 120 2.79 1.25 -7.13
C LEU A 120 3.76 1.85 -8.14
N GLU A 121 4.07 3.13 -7.97
CA GLU A 121 5.30 3.76 -8.46
C GLU A 121 6.10 4.20 -7.25
N TYR A 122 7.37 3.80 -7.17
CA TYR A 122 8.22 4.10 -6.02
C TYR A 122 9.33 5.07 -6.41
N VAL A 123 9.55 6.08 -5.57
CA VAL A 123 10.67 7.00 -5.70
C VAL A 123 11.34 7.21 -4.34
N ALA A 124 12.67 7.10 -4.32
CA ALA A 124 13.48 7.40 -3.15
C ALA A 124 14.18 8.74 -3.38
N LEU A 125 13.90 9.70 -2.53
CA LEU A 125 14.53 11.02 -2.55
C LEU A 125 15.85 10.99 -1.79
N SER A 126 16.84 11.57 -2.42
CA SER A 126 18.17 11.83 -1.91
C SER A 126 18.55 13.28 -2.19
N ARG A 127 19.71 13.69 -1.66
CA ARG A 127 20.31 14.99 -1.96
C ARG A 127 20.75 15.15 -3.42
N ASP A 128 20.82 14.04 -4.16
CA ASP A 128 21.20 14.03 -5.57
C ASP A 128 19.99 13.90 -6.49
N THR A 129 18.78 13.81 -5.93
CA THR A 129 17.55 13.68 -6.73
C THR A 129 17.23 15.00 -7.41
N THR A 130 17.03 14.95 -8.72
CA THR A 130 16.71 16.11 -9.52
C THR A 130 15.26 16.10 -9.97
N GLU A 131 14.79 17.23 -10.47
CA GLU A 131 13.48 17.36 -11.10
C GLU A 131 13.28 16.35 -12.26
N ALA A 132 14.34 16.04 -13.01
CA ALA A 132 14.30 15.07 -14.11
C ALA A 132 14.00 13.64 -13.64
N ASP A 133 14.38 13.26 -12.42
CA ASP A 133 14.13 11.93 -11.85
C ASP A 133 12.66 11.74 -11.41
N LEU A 134 11.91 12.84 -11.28
CA LEU A 134 10.48 12.84 -10.98
C LEU A 134 9.62 13.02 -12.21
N LYS A 135 10.05 13.92 -13.11
CA LYS A 135 9.29 14.28 -14.31
C LYS A 135 9.64 13.40 -15.49
N GLN A 136 10.73 13.76 -16.16
CA GLN A 136 11.16 13.17 -17.41
C GLN A 136 12.67 13.17 -17.50
N ARG A 137 13.20 12.05 -17.95
CA ARG A 137 14.62 11.92 -18.26
C ARG A 137 14.80 11.99 -19.78
N ARG A 138 15.70 12.85 -20.23
CA ARG A 138 16.08 12.92 -21.64
C ARG A 138 17.18 11.90 -21.91
N GLU A 139 16.93 10.96 -22.80
CA GLU A 139 17.90 9.96 -23.21
C GLU A 139 18.07 9.97 -24.73
N ILE A 140 19.28 9.69 -25.20
CA ILE A 140 19.57 9.61 -26.64
C ILE A 140 19.39 8.16 -27.05
N GLN A 141 18.42 7.91 -27.93
CA GLN A 141 18.18 6.60 -28.52
C GLN A 141 18.27 6.72 -30.04
N ASN A 142 19.12 5.92 -30.67
CA ASN A 142 19.31 5.91 -32.13
C ASN A 142 19.55 7.33 -32.69
N SER A 143 20.49 8.06 -32.09
CA SER A 143 20.85 9.43 -32.46
C SER A 143 19.74 10.48 -32.32
N THR A 144 18.60 10.13 -31.69
CA THR A 144 17.49 11.05 -31.42
C THR A 144 17.28 11.19 -29.92
N ALA A 145 17.12 12.42 -29.42
CA ALA A 145 16.77 12.67 -28.03
C ALA A 145 15.28 12.34 -27.80
N LYS A 146 15.00 11.41 -26.89
CA LYS A 146 13.65 11.06 -26.44
C LYS A 146 13.49 11.38 -24.96
N TYR A 147 12.28 11.76 -24.59
CA TYR A 147 11.91 12.00 -23.19
C TYR A 147 11.19 10.76 -22.66
N PHE A 148 11.62 10.30 -21.48
CA PHE A 148 11.06 9.14 -20.80
C PHE A 148 10.39 9.57 -19.50
N ASP A 149 9.09 9.29 -19.40
CA ASP A 149 8.28 9.60 -18.23
C ASP A 149 8.77 8.81 -17.00
N GLN A 150 9.03 9.54 -15.93
CA GLN A 150 9.50 8.99 -14.67
C GLN A 150 8.33 8.67 -13.72
N SER A 151 8.67 8.21 -12.53
CA SER A 151 7.74 7.70 -11.51
C SER A 151 6.54 8.61 -11.24
N ALA A 152 6.72 9.92 -11.07
CA ALA A 152 5.62 10.82 -10.71
C ALA A 152 4.65 11.03 -11.88
N VAL A 153 5.16 11.16 -13.11
CA VAL A 153 4.33 11.32 -14.31
C VAL A 153 3.54 10.05 -14.57
N ARG A 154 4.20 8.89 -14.59
CA ARG A 154 3.52 7.60 -14.80
C ARG A 154 2.45 7.34 -13.74
N ALA A 155 2.74 7.67 -12.48
CA ALA A 155 1.76 7.51 -11.42
C ALA A 155 0.52 8.39 -11.63
N ALA A 156 0.73 9.66 -11.99
CA ALA A 156 -0.34 10.61 -12.23
C ALA A 156 -1.20 10.24 -13.45
N THR A 157 -0.58 9.78 -14.54
CA THR A 157 -1.30 9.43 -15.77
C THR A 157 -2.04 8.10 -15.67
N GLU A 158 -1.46 7.11 -14.98
CA GLU A 158 -2.04 5.77 -14.87
C GLU A 158 -2.94 5.56 -13.65
N GLY A 159 -3.03 6.54 -12.73
CA GLY A 159 -3.82 6.44 -11.50
C GLY A 159 -3.20 5.55 -10.43
N ARG A 160 -1.86 5.38 -10.49
CA ARG A 160 -1.10 4.58 -9.52
C ARG A 160 -0.88 5.35 -8.23
N ILE A 161 -0.45 4.62 -7.21
CA ILE A 161 0.01 5.22 -5.97
C ILE A 161 1.49 5.56 -6.10
N LEU A 162 1.84 6.84 -5.94
CA LEU A 162 3.23 7.28 -5.83
C LEU A 162 3.69 7.18 -4.38
N VAL A 163 4.61 6.26 -4.10
CA VAL A 163 5.28 6.18 -2.79
C VAL A 163 6.58 6.97 -2.86
N ILE A 164 6.64 8.05 -2.08
CA ILE A 164 7.82 8.92 -1.98
C ILE A 164 8.53 8.62 -0.67
N GLU A 165 9.76 8.13 -0.73
CA GLU A 165 10.56 7.89 0.47
C GLU A 165 11.65 8.94 0.66
N GLY A 166 11.82 9.39 1.91
CA GLY A 166 12.92 10.30 2.25
C GLY A 166 12.61 11.75 1.89
N ILE A 167 11.35 12.17 2.01
CA ILE A 167 10.94 13.55 1.76
C ILE A 167 11.73 14.58 2.59
N GLU A 168 12.23 14.19 3.77
CA GLU A 168 13.13 15.01 4.59
C GLU A 168 14.54 15.22 3.98
N LYS A 169 14.87 14.49 2.91
CA LYS A 169 16.17 14.56 2.22
C LYS A 169 16.07 15.21 0.85
N ALA A 170 14.86 15.63 0.45
CA ALA A 170 14.62 16.23 -0.84
C ALA A 170 15.36 17.57 -0.96
N GLU A 171 15.97 17.81 -2.12
CA GLU A 171 16.59 19.09 -2.44
C GLU A 171 15.54 20.17 -2.76
N ARG A 172 15.94 21.43 -2.60
CA ARG A 172 15.05 22.59 -2.76
C ARG A 172 14.46 22.73 -4.17
N ASN A 173 15.14 22.24 -5.20
CA ASN A 173 14.67 22.25 -6.59
C ASN A 173 13.51 21.27 -6.83
N VAL A 174 13.41 20.21 -6.02
CA VAL A 174 12.37 19.17 -6.16
C VAL A 174 11.07 19.55 -5.44
N LEU A 175 11.16 20.32 -4.36
CA LEU A 175 9.99 20.67 -3.53
C LEU A 175 8.88 21.43 -4.28
N PRO A 176 9.18 22.42 -5.17
CA PRO A 176 8.14 23.12 -5.92
C PRO A 176 7.33 22.18 -6.84
N VAL A 177 8.02 21.25 -7.50
CA VAL A 177 7.42 20.26 -8.40
C VAL A 177 6.46 19.35 -7.62
N LEU A 178 6.91 18.83 -6.47
CA LEU A 178 6.08 18.01 -5.60
C LEU A 178 4.90 18.80 -5.02
N ASN A 179 5.13 20.06 -4.60
CA ASN A 179 4.07 20.88 -4.04
C ASN A 179 2.96 21.13 -5.07
N ASN A 180 3.29 21.48 -6.31
CA ASN A 180 2.27 21.71 -7.35
C ASN A 180 1.52 20.42 -7.73
N LEU A 181 2.22 19.29 -7.80
CA LEU A 181 1.59 17.99 -8.06
C LEU A 181 0.64 17.55 -6.93
N LEU A 182 0.98 17.84 -5.68
CA LEU A 182 0.14 17.52 -4.52
C LEU A 182 -1.03 18.47 -4.36
N GLU A 183 -0.84 19.74 -4.69
CA GLU A 183 -1.83 20.79 -4.55
C GLU A 183 -2.84 20.79 -5.70
N ASN A 184 -2.37 20.94 -6.93
CA ASN A 184 -3.23 21.17 -8.11
C ASN A 184 -3.38 19.94 -9.00
N ARG A 185 -2.60 18.88 -8.76
CA ARG A 185 -2.38 17.78 -9.72
C ARG A 185 -1.84 18.29 -11.06
N GLU A 186 -0.97 19.29 -10.99
CA GLU A 186 -0.40 19.95 -12.17
C GLU A 186 1.12 19.79 -12.26
N MET A 187 1.61 19.60 -13.47
CA MET A 187 3.05 19.43 -13.73
C MET A 187 3.38 19.79 -15.20
N HIS A 188 4.31 20.72 -15.39
CA HIS A 188 4.87 21.04 -16.71
C HIS A 188 5.89 20.00 -17.11
N LEU A 189 5.80 19.40 -18.29
CA LEU A 189 6.78 18.42 -18.77
C LEU A 189 7.79 19.05 -19.74
N GLU A 190 8.97 18.45 -19.86
CA GLU A 190 10.08 18.97 -20.68
C GLU A 190 9.81 18.80 -22.18
N ASP A 191 8.95 17.86 -22.56
CA ASP A 191 8.46 17.67 -23.93
C ASP A 191 7.32 18.65 -24.32
N GLY A 192 6.97 19.57 -23.42
CA GLY A 192 5.90 20.56 -23.61
C GLY A 192 4.50 20.05 -23.29
N ARG A 193 4.34 18.82 -22.78
CA ARG A 193 3.06 18.38 -22.22
C ARG A 193 2.78 19.10 -20.88
N PHE A 194 1.50 19.24 -20.54
CA PHE A 194 1.10 19.79 -19.25
C PHE A 194 0.05 18.93 -18.58
N LEU A 195 0.37 18.40 -17.39
CA LEU A 195 -0.56 17.62 -16.59
C LEU A 195 -1.57 18.56 -15.94
N ILE A 196 -2.85 18.21 -16.04
CA ILE A 196 -3.95 18.92 -15.40
C ILE A 196 -4.91 17.94 -14.69
N PRO A 197 -5.61 18.38 -13.63
CA PRO A 197 -6.56 17.53 -12.93
C PRO A 197 -7.70 17.10 -13.86
N SER A 198 -8.20 15.87 -13.66
CA SER A 198 -9.30 15.26 -14.43
C SER A 198 -10.47 16.22 -14.65
N SER A 199 -10.97 16.83 -13.57
CA SER A 199 -12.12 17.74 -13.61
C SER A 199 -11.93 18.96 -14.50
N ARG A 200 -10.70 19.45 -14.66
CA ARG A 200 -10.37 20.57 -15.56
C ARG A 200 -10.19 20.06 -16.99
N TYR A 201 -9.56 18.90 -17.16
CA TYR A 201 -9.39 18.28 -18.47
C TYR A 201 -10.73 17.96 -19.14
N ASP A 202 -11.64 17.33 -18.39
CA ASP A 202 -12.93 16.88 -18.91
C ASP A 202 -13.81 18.08 -19.32
N LYS A 203 -13.78 19.19 -18.56
CA LYS A 203 -14.45 20.45 -18.93
C LYS A 203 -13.91 21.05 -20.22
N LEU A 204 -12.59 21.15 -20.34
CA LEU A 204 -11.96 21.67 -21.56
C LEU A 204 -12.27 20.77 -22.76
N LEU A 205 -12.43 19.46 -22.54
CA LEU A 205 -12.73 18.50 -23.59
C LEU A 205 -14.14 18.69 -24.12
N GLU A 206 -15.08 18.97 -23.22
CA GLU A 206 -16.46 19.31 -23.59
C GLU A 206 -16.56 20.66 -24.31
N GLU A 207 -15.79 21.67 -23.88
CA GLU A 207 -15.86 23.03 -24.43
C GLU A 207 -15.14 23.18 -25.79
N HIS A 208 -13.94 22.62 -25.93
CA HIS A 208 -13.04 22.86 -27.06
C HIS A 208 -12.83 21.63 -27.96
N GLY A 209 -13.24 20.45 -27.50
CA GLY A 209 -13.04 19.20 -28.22
C GLY A 209 -11.60 18.66 -28.16
N GLN A 210 -11.43 17.43 -28.64
CA GLN A 210 -10.17 16.68 -28.52
C GLN A 210 -9.01 17.31 -29.31
N GLU A 211 -9.28 17.95 -30.45
CA GLU A 211 -8.23 18.51 -31.32
C GLU A 211 -7.51 19.71 -30.67
N GLU A 212 -8.25 20.61 -30.03
CA GLU A 212 -7.67 21.77 -29.33
C GLU A 212 -6.85 21.32 -28.12
N ILE A 213 -7.35 20.36 -27.35
CA ILE A 213 -6.63 19.76 -26.22
C ILE A 213 -5.30 19.14 -26.67
N SER A 214 -5.31 18.42 -27.79
CA SER A 214 -4.10 17.84 -28.35
C SER A 214 -3.11 18.91 -28.82
N LYS A 215 -3.59 20.04 -29.38
CA LYS A 215 -2.74 21.19 -29.74
C LYS A 215 -2.09 21.82 -28.49
N TRP A 216 -2.83 21.95 -27.40
CA TRP A 216 -2.30 22.45 -26.11
C TRP A 216 -1.45 21.43 -25.36
N ARG A 217 -1.37 20.19 -25.84
CA ARG A 217 -0.59 19.09 -25.23
C ARG A 217 -0.97 18.82 -23.77
N LEU A 218 -2.26 18.96 -23.44
CA LEU A 218 -2.75 18.69 -22.10
C LEU A 218 -2.83 17.19 -21.86
N VAL A 219 -2.44 16.78 -20.65
CA VAL A 219 -2.49 15.40 -20.18
C VAL A 219 -3.40 15.33 -18.98
N ARG A 220 -4.38 14.44 -19.03
CA ARG A 220 -5.31 14.19 -17.94
C ARG A 220 -4.60 13.44 -16.80
N VAL A 221 -4.65 13.98 -15.58
CA VAL A 221 -4.29 13.23 -14.37
C VAL A 221 -5.47 12.36 -13.94
N ASP A 222 -5.19 11.10 -13.62
CA ASP A 222 -6.20 10.16 -13.19
C ASP A 222 -6.71 10.49 -11.77
N GLU A 223 -8.02 10.39 -11.56
CA GLU A 223 -8.68 10.73 -10.30
C GLU A 223 -8.21 9.88 -9.12
N ASN A 224 -7.73 8.69 -9.43
CA ASN A 224 -7.31 7.71 -8.45
C ASN A 224 -5.86 7.94 -8.04
N PHE A 225 -5.09 8.76 -8.75
CA PHE A 225 -3.74 9.11 -8.35
C PHE A 225 -3.71 9.60 -6.90
N ARG A 226 -2.88 8.97 -6.05
CA ARG A 226 -2.60 9.44 -4.69
C ARG A 226 -1.13 9.29 -4.38
N VAL A 227 -0.69 10.06 -3.39
CA VAL A 227 0.68 10.04 -2.89
C VAL A 227 0.73 9.52 -1.46
N ILE A 228 1.66 8.60 -1.21
CA ILE A 228 2.05 8.17 0.13
C ILE A 228 3.50 8.60 0.36
N ALA A 229 3.69 9.65 1.13
CA ALA A 229 5.02 10.05 1.59
C ALA A 229 5.44 9.19 2.80
N LEU A 230 6.70 8.79 2.83
CA LEU A 230 7.36 8.11 3.93
C LEU A 230 8.50 9.01 4.40
N GLY A 231 8.48 9.41 5.67
CA GLY A 231 9.51 10.33 6.17
C GLY A 231 9.75 10.22 7.66
N LEU A 232 10.80 10.90 8.08
CA LEU A 232 11.27 10.91 9.45
C LEU A 232 10.72 12.12 10.22
N PRO A 233 10.41 11.96 11.53
CA PRO A 233 10.15 13.11 12.37
C PRO A 233 11.46 13.88 12.59
N VAL A 234 11.56 15.07 12.01
CA VAL A 234 12.66 16.04 12.20
C VAL A 234 12.20 17.05 13.27
N PRO A 235 13.03 17.45 14.25
CA PRO A 235 14.49 17.27 14.34
C PRO A 235 14.97 15.99 15.05
N ARG A 236 14.08 15.05 15.40
CA ARG A 236 14.48 13.82 16.11
C ARG A 236 15.47 12.97 15.32
N TYR A 237 15.40 13.02 14.00
CA TYR A 237 16.34 12.37 13.08
C TYR A 237 16.94 13.38 12.11
N THR A 238 18.06 13.01 11.50
CA THR A 238 18.73 13.81 10.48
C THR A 238 17.86 14.00 9.24
N GLY A 239 17.70 15.24 8.83
CA GLY A 239 16.88 15.64 7.69
C GLY A 239 16.51 17.11 7.76
N GLN A 240 15.91 17.61 6.69
CA GLN A 240 15.32 18.93 6.62
C GLN A 240 13.86 18.84 7.07
N PRO A 241 13.39 19.73 7.97
CA PRO A 241 11.99 19.77 8.32
C PRO A 241 11.18 20.14 7.07
N LEU A 242 10.04 19.48 6.86
CA LEU A 242 9.17 19.84 5.75
C LEU A 242 8.65 21.26 5.93
N ASP A 243 8.70 22.02 4.84
CA ASP A 243 8.12 23.37 4.81
C ASP A 243 6.63 23.31 5.17
N PRO A 244 6.12 24.29 5.94
CA PRO A 244 4.71 24.31 6.36
C PRO A 244 3.68 24.14 5.22
N PRO A 245 3.86 24.75 4.02
CA PRO A 245 2.95 24.55 2.90
C PRO A 245 2.87 23.09 2.45
N LEU A 246 4.03 22.45 2.23
CA LEU A 246 4.11 21.06 1.77
C LEU A 246 3.60 20.09 2.83
N ARG A 247 3.96 20.33 4.11
CA ARG A 247 3.50 19.52 5.24
C ARG A 247 1.98 19.51 5.35
N SER A 248 1.33 20.63 5.07
CA SER A 248 -0.13 20.78 5.21
C SER A 248 -0.92 20.10 4.09
N ARG A 249 -0.26 19.70 2.98
CA ARG A 249 -0.89 18.91 1.89
C ARG A 249 -1.13 17.46 2.28
N PHE A 250 -0.39 16.95 3.25
CA PHE A 250 -0.51 15.57 3.69
C PHE A 250 -1.36 15.44 4.94
N GLN A 251 -2.03 14.30 5.03
CA GLN A 251 -2.55 13.80 6.29
C GLN A 251 -1.45 12.99 6.99
N GLY A 252 -0.99 13.47 8.15
CA GLY A 252 0.08 12.82 8.90
C GLY A 252 -0.39 11.65 9.75
N ARG A 253 0.37 10.56 9.78
CA ARG A 253 0.17 9.43 10.69
C ARG A 253 1.50 8.91 11.21
N ASP A 254 1.65 8.82 12.53
CA ASP A 254 2.81 8.15 13.14
C ASP A 254 2.62 6.63 13.13
N VAL A 255 3.57 5.94 12.49
CA VAL A 255 3.70 4.49 12.45
C VAL A 255 4.69 4.09 13.53
N SER A 256 4.16 3.89 14.75
CA SER A 256 4.93 3.38 15.88
C SER A 256 5.54 2.02 15.54
N THR A 257 6.85 1.86 15.69
CA THR A 257 7.44 0.51 15.71
C THR A 257 7.14 -0.14 17.05
N VAL A 258 6.65 -1.38 17.02
CA VAL A 258 6.53 -2.19 18.24
C VAL A 258 7.94 -2.37 18.78
N GLY A 259 8.22 -1.88 19.99
CA GLY A 259 9.51 -2.07 20.64
C GLY A 259 9.80 -3.56 20.81
N PHE A 260 11.08 -3.94 20.83
CA PHE A 260 11.59 -5.32 20.86
C PHE A 260 11.18 -6.14 22.11
N GLY A 261 10.25 -5.65 22.95
CA GLY A 261 9.87 -6.24 24.24
C GLY A 261 8.41 -6.65 24.40
N VAL A 262 7.54 -6.48 23.39
CA VAL A 262 6.11 -6.86 23.52
C VAL A 262 5.60 -7.56 22.25
N SER A 263 6.10 -8.77 22.02
CA SER A 263 5.41 -9.78 21.21
C SER A 263 4.85 -10.87 22.13
N LYS A 264 4.08 -10.47 23.16
CA LYS A 264 3.14 -11.41 23.80
C LYS A 264 1.92 -11.50 22.90
N ALA A 265 1.90 -12.50 22.03
CA ALA A 265 0.68 -12.97 21.41
C ALA A 265 -0.23 -13.52 22.52
N PHE A 266 -1.25 -12.74 22.90
CA PHE A 266 -2.37 -13.29 23.67
C PHE A 266 -3.17 -14.18 22.71
N TYR A 267 -2.93 -15.49 22.79
CA TYR A 267 -3.82 -16.48 22.18
C TYR A 267 -5.05 -16.60 23.08
N VAL A 268 -6.17 -16.03 22.65
CA VAL A 268 -7.49 -16.47 23.12
C VAL A 268 -8.00 -17.46 22.08
N VAL A 269 -7.79 -18.75 22.36
CA VAL A 269 -8.49 -19.83 21.64
C VAL A 269 -9.81 -20.04 22.37
N LEU A 270 -10.89 -19.48 21.82
CA LEU A 270 -12.24 -19.89 22.18
C LEU A 270 -12.72 -20.87 21.11
N HIS A 271 -12.68 -22.16 21.43
CA HIS A 271 -13.61 -23.11 20.82
C HIS A 271 -15.02 -22.65 21.17
N PHE A 272 -15.97 -22.64 20.23
CA PHE A 272 -17.27 -23.25 20.47
C PHE A 272 -18.03 -23.50 19.16
N SER A 273 -18.56 -24.71 19.10
CA SER A 273 -19.55 -25.19 18.15
C SER A 273 -20.87 -24.45 18.37
N GLN A 274 -21.62 -24.29 17.27
CA GLN A 274 -23.03 -23.88 17.18
C GLN A 274 -23.39 -22.42 17.51
N LYS A 275 -23.77 -21.71 16.44
CA LYS A 275 -24.91 -20.79 16.33
C LYS A 275 -25.24 -19.99 17.61
N LEU A 276 -24.57 -18.85 17.82
CA LEU A 276 -25.13 -17.76 18.62
C LEU A 276 -24.47 -16.42 18.27
N MET A 277 -25.32 -15.41 18.09
CA MET A 277 -24.99 -14.00 17.96
C MET A 277 -24.37 -13.52 19.28
N PHE A 278 -23.14 -12.99 19.25
CA PHE A 278 -22.56 -12.29 20.41
C PHE A 278 -22.13 -10.88 20.03
N VAL A 279 -22.87 -9.92 20.55
CA VAL A 279 -22.41 -8.55 20.80
C VAL A 279 -21.38 -8.63 21.91
N LEU A 280 -20.13 -8.25 21.64
CA LEU A 280 -19.15 -8.02 22.70
C LEU A 280 -19.21 -6.55 23.13
N PRO A 281 -19.42 -6.25 24.43
CA PRO A 281 -19.44 -4.89 24.92
C PRO A 281 -18.00 -4.39 25.11
N GLY A 282 -17.72 -3.21 24.56
CA GLY A 282 -16.70 -2.28 25.04
C GLY A 282 -15.25 -2.76 25.11
N ARG A 283 -14.55 -2.85 23.96
CA ARG A 283 -13.09 -2.63 23.82
C ARG A 283 -12.67 -2.54 22.35
N ASP A 284 -11.96 -1.46 22.01
CA ASP A 284 -11.45 -1.07 20.69
C ASP A 284 -10.53 -2.12 20.03
N THR A 285 -11.09 -3.22 19.53
CA THR A 285 -10.34 -4.21 18.73
C THR A 285 -10.77 -4.12 17.27
N LEU A 286 -9.82 -3.85 16.38
CA LEU A 286 -10.08 -3.77 14.94
C LEU A 286 -9.86 -5.16 14.33
N VAL A 287 -10.87 -5.64 13.60
CA VAL A 287 -10.80 -6.88 12.82
C VAL A 287 -10.94 -6.52 11.34
N ALA A 288 -10.09 -7.09 10.50
CA ALA A 288 -10.28 -7.06 9.05
C ALA A 288 -11.14 -8.25 8.66
N VAL A 289 -12.28 -8.00 8.03
CA VAL A 289 -13.27 -9.02 7.66
C VAL A 289 -13.53 -8.89 6.16
N LEU A 290 -13.45 -10.00 5.43
CA LEU A 290 -13.93 -10.07 4.06
C LEU A 290 -15.40 -10.52 4.14
N LEU A 291 -16.31 -9.69 3.64
CA LEU A 291 -17.74 -10.00 3.62
C LEU A 291 -18.09 -10.75 2.34
N HIS A 292 -19.03 -11.68 2.45
CA HIS A 292 -19.64 -12.43 1.37
C HIS A 292 -21.14 -12.21 1.53
N SER A 293 -21.82 -11.55 0.59
CA SER A 293 -23.28 -11.45 0.63
C SER A 293 -23.90 -12.74 0.09
N SER A 294 -24.80 -13.30 0.89
CA SER A 294 -25.69 -14.35 0.45
C SER A 294 -26.75 -13.76 -0.48
N GLY A 295 -26.89 -14.33 -1.68
CA GLY A 295 -27.91 -13.92 -2.66
C GLY A 295 -28.14 -14.94 -3.77
N ALA A 296 -28.86 -16.01 -3.42
CA ALA A 296 -29.75 -16.86 -4.23
C ALA A 296 -29.44 -17.19 -5.71
N LEU A 297 -29.38 -18.50 -5.99
CA LEU A 297 -29.86 -19.28 -7.16
C LEU A 297 -29.36 -20.71 -6.92
N GLY A 298 -30.07 -21.83 -6.95
CA GLY A 298 -31.36 -22.24 -7.49
C GLY A 298 -31.20 -23.76 -7.71
N ASN A 299 -32.20 -24.55 -7.31
CA ASN A 299 -32.40 -25.99 -7.58
C ASN A 299 -31.26 -26.79 -8.26
N ILE A 300 -30.73 -27.81 -7.59
CA ILE A 300 -30.56 -29.17 -8.15
C ILE A 300 -30.73 -30.16 -6.98
N LEU A 301 -31.94 -30.71 -6.88
CA LEU A 301 -32.24 -31.98 -6.25
C LEU A 301 -32.79 -32.85 -7.38
N SER A 302 -32.00 -33.77 -7.91
CA SER A 302 -32.46 -35.02 -8.53
C SER A 302 -31.28 -35.84 -9.06
N LEU A 303 -31.30 -37.12 -8.66
CA LEU A 303 -30.41 -38.25 -8.97
C LEU A 303 -29.17 -38.39 -8.08
#